data_AF-A0A9X9LP36-F1
#
_entry.id   AF-A0A9X9LP36-F1
#
_cell.length_a   1.000
_cell.length_b   1.000
_cell.length_c   1.000
_cell.angle_alpha   90.00
_cell.angle_beta   90.00
_cell.angle_gamma   90.00
#
_symmetry.space_group_name_H-M   'P 1'
#
loop_
_entity.id
_entity.type
_entity.pdbx_description
1 polymer ?
#
loop_
_entity_poly.entity_id
_entity_poly.type
_entity_poly.pdbx_seq_one_letter_code
_entity_poly.pdbx_strand_id
1 'polypeptide(L)'
;NYAEQYSEALEKGLPDPVLYLAEKFTPSSPCGLYRQYRLAGHYGSATLWVAFCFWLLSNVLLSMPVPLYGGLALLITGAFTLFSIFAFASISSVPLCPLRLGSSMLTTHYGAAFWVTLATGVLCLLLGGAVVSLHYSRPRALRTFLDLSVKDYGSQAKGNLPLILSNPLHKQFGALDLTTSTNL
;
A
#
# COMPACT_ATOMS: atom_id res chain seq x y z
N ASN A 1 17.76 23.34 3.13
CA ASN A 1 18.33 23.00 1.79
C ASN A 1 19.41 21.94 1.99
N TYR A 2 19.60 20.92 1.13
CA TYR A 2 20.61 19.86 1.37
C TYR A 2 22.04 20.42 1.41
N ALA A 3 22.34 21.41 0.55
CA ALA A 3 23.65 22.06 0.52
C ALA A 3 23.95 22.88 1.80
N GLU A 4 22.93 23.49 2.38
CA GLU A 4 23.00 24.27 3.61
C GLU A 4 23.19 23.37 4.85
N GLN A 5 22.50 22.23 4.89
CA GLN A 5 22.71 21.22 5.93
C GLN A 5 24.12 20.62 5.85
N TYR A 6 24.66 20.48 4.64
CA TYR A 6 26.04 20.04 4.44
C TYR A 6 27.07 21.08 4.93
N SER A 7 26.85 22.38 4.66
CA SER A 7 27.74 23.43 5.20
C SER A 7 27.69 23.51 6.72
N GLU A 8 26.53 23.36 7.34
CA GLU A 8 26.41 23.31 8.80
C GLU A 8 27.13 22.06 9.38
N ALA A 9 27.09 20.93 8.68
CA ALA A 9 27.80 19.72 9.07
C ALA A 9 29.33 19.86 8.95
N LEU A 10 29.81 20.62 7.96
CA LEU A 10 31.21 21.03 7.82
C LEU A 10 31.66 21.92 8.99
N GLU A 11 30.87 22.93 9.35
CA GLU A 11 31.17 23.84 10.46
C GLU A 11 31.20 23.13 11.82
N LYS A 12 30.35 22.11 12.01
CA LYS A 12 30.34 21.25 13.21
C LYS A 12 31.54 20.30 13.30
N GLY A 13 32.32 20.13 12.23
CA GLY A 13 33.48 19.24 12.21
C GLY A 13 33.11 17.76 12.35
N LEU A 14 32.07 17.30 11.64
CA LEU A 14 31.72 15.87 11.62
C LEU A 14 32.89 15.01 11.09
N PRO A 15 32.91 13.69 11.40
CA PRO A 15 33.97 12.80 10.94
C PRO A 15 34.05 12.74 9.40
N ASP A 16 35.27 12.73 8.86
CA ASP A 16 35.57 12.63 7.42
C ASP A 16 34.73 11.60 6.63
N PRO A 17 34.49 10.35 7.11
CA PRO A 17 33.67 9.40 6.36
C PRO A 17 32.22 9.85 6.19
N VAL A 18 31.66 10.58 7.17
CA VAL A 18 30.29 11.10 7.11
C VAL A 18 30.22 12.25 6.10
N LEU A 19 31.20 13.15 6.11
CA LEU A 19 31.29 14.22 5.13
C LEU A 19 31.49 13.71 3.71
N TYR A 20 32.37 12.72 3.52
CA TYR A 20 32.60 12.10 2.22
C TYR A 20 31.30 11.52 1.62
N LEU A 21 30.52 10.84 2.46
CA LEU A 21 29.19 10.34 2.07
C LEU A 21 28.26 11.52 1.74
N ALA A 22 28.14 12.51 2.61
CA ALA A 22 27.25 13.66 2.38
C ALA A 22 27.60 14.44 1.09
N GLU A 23 28.89 14.61 0.77
CA GLU A 23 29.35 15.26 -0.45
C GLU A 23 28.86 14.54 -1.71
N LYS A 24 28.86 13.19 -1.70
CA LYS A 24 28.36 12.38 -2.82
C LYS A 24 26.86 12.55 -3.07
N PHE A 25 26.09 12.95 -2.07
CA PHE A 25 24.67 13.26 -2.18
C PHE A 25 24.40 14.77 -2.40
N THR A 26 25.42 15.59 -2.62
CA THR A 26 25.24 17.01 -2.92
C THR A 26 24.74 17.20 -4.38
N PRO A 27 23.86 18.19 -4.65
CA PRO A 27 23.35 18.47 -6.00
C PRO A 27 24.41 18.76 -7.06
N SER A 28 25.58 19.28 -6.66
CA SER A 28 26.71 19.60 -7.53
C SER A 28 27.62 18.40 -7.84
N SER A 29 27.36 17.22 -7.26
CA SER A 29 28.20 16.05 -7.48
C SER A 29 28.08 15.50 -8.91
N PRO A 30 29.19 15.08 -9.54
CA PRO A 30 29.19 14.54 -10.91
C PRO A 30 28.43 13.22 -11.05
N CYS A 31 28.14 12.55 -9.93
CA CYS A 31 27.41 11.29 -9.90
C CYS A 31 25.90 11.44 -10.13
N GLY A 32 25.33 12.64 -9.92
CA GLY A 32 23.87 12.86 -10.10
C GLY A 32 22.97 12.03 -9.16
N LEU A 33 23.55 11.40 -8.14
CA LEU A 33 22.89 10.45 -7.23
C LEU A 33 21.74 11.12 -6.48
N TYR A 34 21.98 12.35 -6.01
CA TYR A 34 20.98 13.17 -5.33
C TYR A 34 19.69 13.31 -6.13
N ARG A 35 19.77 13.62 -7.42
CA ARG A 35 18.58 13.89 -8.24
C ARG A 35 17.77 12.62 -8.45
N GLN A 36 18.42 11.50 -8.72
CA GLN A 36 17.73 10.23 -8.94
C GLN A 36 17.07 9.70 -7.66
N TYR A 37 17.79 9.67 -6.54
CA TYR A 37 17.21 9.23 -5.27
C TYR A 37 16.13 10.18 -4.75
N ARG A 38 16.29 11.49 -4.93
CA ARG A 38 15.25 12.46 -4.54
C ARG A 38 13.98 12.29 -5.35
N LEU A 39 14.09 12.09 -6.67
CA LEU A 39 12.92 11.84 -7.52
C LEU A 39 12.30 10.48 -7.22
N ALA A 40 13.09 9.42 -7.14
CA ALA A 40 12.61 8.07 -6.83
C ALA A 40 11.92 8.02 -5.46
N GLY A 41 12.47 8.70 -4.45
CA GLY A 41 11.87 8.81 -3.13
C GLY A 41 10.58 9.63 -3.14
N HIS A 42 10.53 10.75 -3.87
CA HIS A 42 9.34 11.59 -3.95
C HIS A 42 8.17 10.87 -4.65
N TYR A 43 8.42 10.27 -5.82
CA TYR A 43 7.41 9.47 -6.53
C TYR A 43 7.07 8.17 -5.80
N GLY A 44 8.05 7.53 -5.16
CA GLY A 44 7.84 6.36 -4.31
C GLY A 44 6.89 6.67 -3.15
N SER A 45 7.15 7.76 -2.42
CA SER A 45 6.28 8.22 -1.33
C SER A 45 4.88 8.59 -1.83
N ALA A 46 4.77 9.34 -2.94
CA ALA A 46 3.48 9.71 -3.51
C ALA A 46 2.65 8.48 -3.92
N THR A 47 3.26 7.50 -4.59
CA THR A 47 2.58 6.26 -5.01
C THR A 47 2.18 5.38 -3.83
N LEU A 48 3.00 5.33 -2.76
CA LEU A 48 2.64 4.64 -1.51
C LEU A 48 1.48 5.30 -0.78
N TRP A 49 1.43 6.64 -0.75
CA TRP A 49 0.29 7.37 -0.21
C TRP A 49 -0.99 7.10 -0.98
N VAL A 50 -0.91 7.09 -2.31
CA VAL A 50 -2.05 6.74 -3.18
C VAL A 50 -2.51 5.30 -2.91
N ALA A 51 -1.57 4.36 -2.83
CA ALA A 51 -1.86 2.98 -2.47
C ALA A 51 -2.52 2.86 -1.09
N PHE A 52 -2.06 3.61 -0.09
CA PHE A 52 -2.67 3.63 1.23
C PHE A 52 -4.12 4.12 1.20
N CYS A 53 -4.42 5.16 0.41
CA CYS A 53 -5.79 5.62 0.20
C CYS A 53 -6.68 4.55 -0.46
N PHE A 54 -6.18 3.86 -1.50
CA PHE A 54 -6.92 2.78 -2.15
C PHE A 54 -7.12 1.56 -1.25
N TRP A 55 -6.13 1.25 -0.40
CA TRP A 55 -6.26 0.21 0.62
C TRP A 55 -7.37 0.56 1.60
N LEU A 56 -7.40 1.79 2.11
CA LEU A 56 -8.45 2.24 3.04
C LEU A 56 -9.82 2.17 2.37
N LEU A 57 -9.92 2.65 1.14
CA LEU A 57 -11.14 2.56 0.34
C LEU A 57 -11.59 1.10 0.15
N SER A 58 -10.65 0.20 -0.14
CA SER A 58 -10.93 -1.24 -0.24
C SER A 58 -11.53 -1.80 1.06
N ASN A 59 -11.01 -1.41 2.23
CA ASN A 59 -11.55 -1.86 3.52
C ASN A 59 -12.98 -1.35 3.76
N VAL A 60 -13.27 -0.10 3.38
CA VAL A 60 -14.62 0.48 3.45
C VAL A 60 -15.57 -0.26 2.51
N LEU A 61 -15.13 -0.54 1.28
CA LEU A 61 -15.94 -1.26 0.29
C LEU A 61 -16.20 -2.72 0.68
N LEU A 62 -15.25 -3.38 1.35
CA LEU A 62 -15.45 -4.71 1.92
C LEU A 62 -16.45 -4.71 3.10
N SER A 63 -16.58 -3.59 3.82
CA SER A 63 -17.58 -3.45 4.88
C SER A 63 -19.01 -3.26 4.34
N MET A 64 -19.13 -2.81 3.09
CA MET A 64 -20.41 -2.75 2.38
C MET A 64 -20.68 -4.09 1.65
N PRO A 65 -21.94 -4.45 1.37
CA PRO A 65 -22.30 -5.76 0.77
C PRO A 65 -21.87 -5.92 -0.70
N VAL A 66 -20.85 -5.20 -1.16
CA VAL A 66 -20.35 -5.18 -2.54
C VAL A 66 -18.89 -5.65 -2.62
N PRO A 67 -18.62 -6.95 -2.35
CA PRO A 67 -17.26 -7.49 -2.18
C PRO A 67 -16.40 -7.45 -3.45
N LEU A 68 -17.03 -7.38 -4.62
CA LEU A 68 -16.34 -7.30 -5.91
C LEU A 68 -15.45 -6.07 -6.03
N TYR A 69 -15.99 -4.89 -5.72
CA TYR A 69 -15.26 -3.63 -5.89
C TYR A 69 -14.15 -3.50 -4.83
N GLY A 70 -14.36 -4.06 -3.63
CA GLY A 70 -13.32 -4.18 -2.62
C GLY A 70 -12.15 -5.03 -3.10
N GLY A 71 -12.40 -6.24 -3.61
CA GLY A 71 -11.35 -7.11 -4.15
C GLY A 71 -10.56 -6.47 -5.30
N LEU A 72 -11.24 -5.80 -6.22
CA LEU A 72 -10.61 -5.07 -7.32
C LEU A 72 -9.76 -3.89 -6.83
N ALA A 73 -10.26 -3.10 -5.86
CA ALA A 73 -9.49 -2.01 -5.26
C ALA A 73 -8.23 -2.52 -4.53
N LEU A 74 -8.31 -3.67 -3.85
CA LEU A 74 -7.16 -4.31 -3.20
C LEU A 74 -6.12 -4.79 -4.21
N LEU A 75 -6.55 -5.37 -5.34
CA LEU A 75 -5.67 -5.78 -6.44
C LEU A 75 -4.94 -4.59 -7.06
N ILE A 76 -5.67 -3.50 -7.35
CA ILE A 76 -5.10 -2.26 -7.89
C ILE A 76 -4.05 -1.72 -6.90
N THR A 77 -4.37 -1.69 -5.62
CA THR A 77 -3.43 -1.27 -4.57
C THR A 77 -2.15 -2.12 -4.56
N GLY A 78 -2.30 -3.45 -4.59
CA GLY A 78 -1.16 -4.37 -4.65
C GLY A 78 -0.29 -4.14 -5.89
N ALA A 79 -0.91 -3.93 -7.05
CA ALA A 79 -0.19 -3.65 -8.28
C ALA A 79 0.59 -2.32 -8.22
N PHE A 80 -0.02 -1.24 -7.72
CA PHE A 80 0.64 0.07 -7.58
C PHE A 80 1.79 0.04 -6.56
N THR A 81 1.62 -0.65 -5.43
CA THR A 81 2.70 -0.81 -4.43
C THR A 81 3.89 -1.58 -5.00
N LEU A 82 3.65 -2.70 -5.67
CA LEU A 82 4.72 -3.48 -6.30
C LEU A 82 5.40 -2.72 -7.44
N PHE A 83 4.63 -2.00 -8.26
CA PHE A 83 5.19 -1.17 -9.32
C PHE A 83 6.10 -0.06 -8.77
N SER A 84 5.71 0.58 -7.66
CA SER A 84 6.53 1.60 -6.99
C SER A 84 7.87 1.04 -6.51
N ILE A 85 7.84 -0.12 -5.85
CA ILE A 85 9.05 -0.81 -5.38
C ILE A 85 9.93 -1.25 -6.55
N PHE A 86 9.32 -1.78 -7.61
CA PHE A 86 10.04 -2.21 -8.81
C PHE A 86 10.71 -1.03 -9.51
N ALA A 87 10.03 0.11 -9.63
CA ALA A 87 10.61 1.34 -10.17
C ALA A 87 11.80 1.82 -9.31
N PHE A 88 11.67 1.80 -7.98
CA PHE A 88 12.77 2.13 -7.08
C PHE A 88 13.95 1.15 -7.22
N ALA A 89 13.67 -0.15 -7.29
CA ALA A 89 14.67 -1.19 -7.51
C ALA A 89 15.41 -0.99 -8.83
N SER A 90 14.68 -0.71 -9.91
CA SER A 90 15.24 -0.45 -11.24
C SER A 90 16.19 0.76 -11.22
N ILE A 91 15.79 1.87 -10.62
CA ILE A 91 16.65 3.06 -10.49
C ILE A 91 17.88 2.75 -9.62
N SER A 92 17.72 2.00 -8.54
CA SER A 92 18.82 1.62 -7.66
C SER A 92 19.80 0.61 -8.29
N SER A 93 19.36 -0.16 -9.29
CA SER A 93 20.16 -1.20 -9.95
C SER A 93 21.12 -0.64 -11.01
N VAL A 94 20.90 0.60 -11.46
CA VAL A 94 21.83 1.31 -12.33
C VAL A 94 23.13 1.55 -11.55
N PRO A 95 24.32 1.22 -12.09
CA PRO A 95 25.59 1.34 -11.37
C PRO A 95 25.90 2.81 -11.07
N LEU A 96 25.41 3.27 -9.94
CA LEU A 96 25.63 4.57 -9.37
C LEU A 96 27.03 4.54 -8.73
N CYS A 97 27.87 5.52 -9.10
CA CYS A 97 29.31 5.65 -8.82
C CYS A 97 29.84 4.85 -7.61
N PRO A 98 30.96 4.10 -7.74
CA PRO A 98 31.51 3.31 -6.65
C PRO A 98 31.87 4.20 -5.45
N LEU A 99 31.18 3.99 -4.32
CA LEU A 99 31.50 4.62 -3.04
C LEU A 99 32.69 3.88 -2.43
N ARG A 100 33.86 4.53 -2.45
CA ARG A 100 35.10 4.00 -1.87
C ARG A 100 35.38 4.72 -0.56
N LEU A 101 35.22 4.04 0.57
CA LEU A 101 35.69 4.52 1.87
C LEU A 101 37.06 3.89 2.13
N GLY A 102 38.13 4.60 1.74
CA GLY A 102 39.49 4.08 1.81
C GLY A 102 39.68 2.86 0.89
N SER A 103 40.08 1.72 1.47
CA SER A 103 40.27 0.44 0.75
C SER A 103 39.00 -0.40 0.59
N SER A 104 37.90 -0.03 1.27
CA SER A 104 36.64 -0.79 1.24
C SER A 104 35.61 -0.15 0.32
N MET A 105 34.91 -0.98 -0.46
CA MET A 105 33.81 -0.55 -1.33
C MET A 105 32.48 -0.72 -0.59
N LEU A 106 31.69 0.35 -0.50
CA LEU A 106 30.40 0.33 0.18
C LEU A 106 29.33 -0.18 -0.80
N THR A 107 28.86 -1.42 -0.61
CA THR A 107 27.75 -1.98 -1.38
C THR A 107 26.43 -1.64 -0.71
N THR A 108 25.54 -0.96 -1.43
CA THR A 108 24.20 -0.67 -0.95
C THR A 108 23.33 -1.92 -1.09
N HIS A 109 22.79 -2.40 0.02
CA HIS A 109 21.84 -3.52 0.04
C HIS A 109 20.42 -3.00 0.28
N TYR A 110 19.42 -3.73 -0.24
CA TYR A 110 18.01 -3.45 0.03
C TYR A 110 17.71 -3.61 1.53
N GLY A 111 17.26 -2.53 2.18
CA GLY A 111 16.94 -2.52 3.60
C GLY A 111 15.64 -3.25 3.93
N ALA A 112 15.35 -3.42 5.23
CA ALA A 112 14.15 -4.12 5.71
C ALA A 112 12.84 -3.52 5.16
N ALA A 113 12.75 -2.19 5.04
CA ALA A 113 11.57 -1.50 4.50
C ALA A 113 11.20 -1.94 3.08
N PHE A 114 12.20 -2.25 2.24
CA PHE A 114 11.96 -2.78 0.89
C PHE A 114 11.23 -4.13 0.96
N TRP A 115 11.74 -5.06 1.77
CA TRP A 115 11.18 -6.39 1.94
C TRP A 115 9.78 -6.37 2.56
N VAL A 116 9.56 -5.50 3.55
CA VAL A 116 8.24 -5.33 4.19
C VAL A 116 7.23 -4.79 3.18
N THR A 117 7.60 -3.80 2.38
CA THR A 117 6.69 -3.21 1.38
C THR A 117 6.39 -4.23 0.27
N LEU A 118 7.39 -5.03 -0.14
CA LEU A 118 7.21 -6.11 -1.12
C LEU A 118 6.26 -7.18 -0.59
N ALA A 119 6.47 -7.64 0.64
CA ALA A 119 5.60 -8.62 1.30
C ALA A 119 4.17 -8.11 1.42
N THR A 120 3.99 -6.85 1.81
CA THR A 120 2.67 -6.20 1.91
C THR A 120 1.98 -6.11 0.54
N GLY A 121 2.70 -5.70 -0.52
CA GLY A 121 2.16 -5.63 -1.87
C GLY A 121 1.71 -7.00 -2.41
N VAL A 122 2.51 -8.04 -2.18
CA VAL A 122 2.15 -9.43 -2.53
C VAL A 122 0.95 -9.90 -1.73
N LEU A 123 0.89 -9.62 -0.43
CA LEU A 123 -0.25 -9.99 0.41
C LEU A 123 -1.55 -9.34 -0.07
N CYS A 124 -1.52 -8.04 -0.42
CA CYS A 124 -2.65 -7.34 -1.01
C CYS A 124 -3.10 -7.96 -2.35
N LEU A 125 -2.17 -8.38 -3.21
CA LEU A 125 -2.52 -9.09 -4.44
C LEU A 125 -3.17 -10.45 -4.18
N LEU A 126 -2.63 -11.24 -3.25
CA LEU A 126 -3.15 -12.56 -2.90
C LEU A 126 -4.56 -12.46 -2.31
N LEU A 127 -4.77 -11.54 -1.37
CA LEU A 127 -6.09 -11.30 -0.77
C LEU A 127 -7.10 -10.80 -1.80
N GLY A 128 -6.71 -9.86 -2.66
CA GLY A 128 -7.58 -9.31 -3.70
C GLY A 128 -7.96 -10.37 -4.74
N GLY A 129 -6.97 -11.18 -5.15
CA GLY A 129 -7.17 -12.31 -6.05
C GLY A 129 -8.07 -13.39 -5.46
N ALA A 130 -7.92 -13.70 -4.17
CA ALA A 130 -8.79 -14.64 -3.46
C ALA A 130 -10.24 -14.16 -3.44
N VAL A 131 -10.48 -12.87 -3.16
CA VAL A 131 -11.84 -12.28 -3.18
C VAL A 131 -12.47 -12.36 -4.57
N VAL A 132 -11.72 -12.03 -5.63
CA VAL A 132 -12.21 -12.11 -7.02
C VAL A 132 -12.46 -13.55 -7.46
N SER A 133 -11.56 -14.47 -7.13
CA SER A 133 -11.68 -15.90 -7.46
C SER A 133 -12.88 -16.55 -6.75
N LEU A 134 -13.06 -16.23 -5.47
CA LEU A 134 -14.18 -16.74 -4.67
C LEU A 134 -15.52 -16.17 -5.17
N HIS A 135 -15.53 -14.91 -5.66
CA HIS A 135 -16.71 -14.35 -6.31
C HIS A 135 -17.08 -15.09 -7.59
N TYR A 136 -16.11 -15.43 -8.44
CA TYR A 136 -16.35 -16.18 -9.67
C TYR A 136 -16.84 -17.61 -9.40
N SER A 137 -16.27 -18.27 -8.39
CA SER A 137 -16.58 -19.67 -8.08
C SER A 137 -17.92 -19.84 -7.34
N ARG A 138 -18.24 -18.97 -6.37
CA ARG A 138 -19.41 -19.11 -5.47
C ARG A 138 -19.87 -17.73 -4.93
N PRO A 139 -20.59 -16.91 -5.71
CA PRO A 139 -21.04 -15.60 -5.24
C PRO A 139 -21.94 -15.65 -3.99
N ARG A 140 -22.69 -16.75 -3.79
CA ARG A 140 -23.53 -16.98 -2.61
C ARG A 140 -22.76 -17.38 -1.35
N ALA A 141 -21.65 -18.12 -1.48
CA ALA A 141 -20.82 -18.51 -0.34
C ALA A 141 -20.01 -17.31 0.18
N LEU A 142 -19.55 -16.45 -0.73
CA LEU A 142 -18.77 -15.27 -0.38
C LEU A 142 -19.56 -14.27 0.47
N ARG A 143 -20.83 -14.01 0.09
CA ARG A 143 -21.73 -13.16 0.88
C ARG A 143 -21.98 -13.72 2.28
N THR A 144 -22.19 -15.03 2.40
CA THR A 144 -22.42 -15.67 3.70
C THR A 144 -21.18 -15.66 4.60
N PHE A 145 -19.96 -15.83 4.05
CA PHE A 145 -18.73 -15.70 4.83
C PHE A 145 -18.45 -14.26 5.27
N LEU A 146 -18.69 -13.27 4.40
CA LEU A 146 -18.53 -11.86 4.78
C LEU A 146 -19.55 -11.46 5.86
N ASP A 147 -20.81 -11.86 5.71
CA ASP A 147 -21.84 -11.63 6.72
C ASP A 147 -21.51 -12.34 8.05
N LEU A 148 -20.94 -13.55 8.00
CA LEU A 148 -20.44 -14.25 9.19
C LEU A 148 -19.31 -13.48 9.86
N SER A 149 -18.31 -13.02 9.09
CA SER A 149 -17.19 -12.23 9.61
C SER A 149 -17.67 -10.95 10.29
N VAL A 150 -18.55 -10.18 9.64
CA VAL A 150 -19.14 -8.97 10.23
C VAL A 150 -19.91 -9.30 11.51
N LYS A 151 -20.64 -10.41 11.53
CA LYS A 151 -21.39 -10.86 12.71
C LYS A 151 -20.48 -11.30 13.85
N ASP A 152 -19.33 -11.91 13.57
CA ASP A 152 -18.35 -12.31 14.59
C ASP A 152 -17.70 -11.09 15.26
N TYR A 153 -17.26 -10.09 14.47
CA TYR A 153 -16.76 -8.82 15.01
C TYR A 153 -17.86 -8.05 15.77
N GLY A 154 -19.09 -8.06 15.26
CA GLY A 154 -20.25 -7.46 15.92
C GLY A 154 -20.66 -8.17 17.21
N SER A 155 -20.43 -9.49 17.32
CA SER A 155 -20.69 -10.27 18.54
C SER A 155 -19.63 -10.00 19.61
N GLN A 156 -18.36 -9.84 19.21
CA GLN A 156 -17.27 -9.52 20.13
C GLN A 156 -17.37 -8.08 20.65
N ALA A 157 -17.84 -7.13 19.82
CA ALA A 157 -18.13 -5.76 20.24
C ALA A 157 -19.37 -5.64 21.16
N LYS A 158 -20.27 -6.63 21.14
CA LYS A 158 -21.49 -6.64 21.99
C LYS A 158 -21.28 -7.20 23.39
N GLY A 159 -20.08 -7.71 23.70
CA GLY A 159 -19.75 -8.22 25.04
C GLY A 159 -19.71 -7.17 26.15
N ASN A 160 -19.65 -5.86 25.81
CA ASN A 160 -19.41 -4.78 26.77
C ASN A 160 -20.41 -3.60 26.72
N LEU A 161 -21.68 -3.78 26.33
CA LEU A 161 -22.75 -2.83 26.72
C LEU A 161 -24.16 -3.34 26.41
N PRO A 162 -25.12 -3.29 27.36
CA PRO A 162 -26.52 -3.56 27.06
C PRO A 162 -27.21 -2.26 26.67
N LEU A 163 -27.38 -1.99 25.38
CA LEU A 163 -28.37 -1.00 24.95
C LEU A 163 -29.27 -1.58 23.86
N ILE A 164 -30.48 -1.88 24.33
CA ILE A 164 -31.72 -2.00 23.59
C ILE A 164 -31.81 -0.85 22.59
N LEU A 165 -31.76 -1.17 21.30
CA LEU A 165 -32.39 -0.34 20.28
C LEU A 165 -33.08 -1.26 19.28
N SER A 166 -34.31 -1.61 19.63
CA SER A 166 -35.31 -2.10 18.68
C SER A 166 -35.58 -1.00 17.65
N ASN A 167 -35.36 -1.26 16.37
CA ASN A 167 -36.03 -0.50 15.32
C ASN A 167 -36.42 -1.42 14.15
N PRO A 168 -37.71 -1.49 13.77
CA PRO A 168 -38.21 -2.39 12.76
C PRO A 168 -38.21 -1.69 11.39
N LEU A 169 -37.13 -1.83 10.61
CA LEU A 169 -37.12 -1.38 9.21
C LEU A 169 -36.52 -2.45 8.28
N HIS A 170 -37.05 -3.67 8.37
CA HIS A 170 -36.67 -4.74 7.45
C HIS A 170 -37.85 -5.50 6.82
N LYS A 171 -39.08 -4.98 6.92
CA LYS A 171 -40.27 -5.68 6.42
C LYS A 171 -40.89 -5.12 5.13
N GLN A 172 -40.30 -4.13 4.46
CA GLN A 172 -41.01 -3.42 3.38
C GLN A 172 -40.35 -3.37 2.00
N PHE A 173 -39.31 -4.15 1.71
CA PHE A 173 -38.75 -4.19 0.34
C PHE A 173 -38.82 -5.57 -0.35
N GLY A 174 -39.61 -6.50 0.21
CA GLY A 174 -39.82 -7.84 -0.34
C GLY A 174 -41.11 -8.03 -1.15
N ALA A 175 -41.79 -6.97 -1.56
CA ALA A 175 -43.05 -7.07 -2.31
C ALA A 175 -43.08 -6.06 -3.46
N LEU A 176 -42.30 -6.32 -4.50
CA LEU A 176 -42.68 -5.93 -5.86
C LEU A 176 -42.20 -7.04 -6.81
N ASP A 177 -42.97 -8.13 -6.80
CA ASP A 177 -42.99 -9.12 -7.86
C ASP A 177 -43.31 -8.41 -9.18
N LEU A 178 -42.30 -8.23 -10.04
CA LEU A 178 -42.52 -7.83 -11.42
C LEU A 178 -42.93 -9.07 -12.22
N THR A 179 -44.21 -9.42 -12.11
CA THR A 179 -44.89 -10.38 -12.97
C THR A 179 -44.95 -9.79 -14.38
N THR A 180 -43.98 -10.12 -15.24
CA THR A 180 -44.10 -9.83 -16.68
C THR A 180 -44.46 -11.11 -17.40
N SER A 181 -45.77 -11.32 -17.57
CA SER A 181 -46.36 -12.40 -18.37
C SER A 181 -46.22 -12.08 -19.86
N THR A 182 -45.72 -13.06 -20.62
CA THR A 182 -45.83 -13.17 -22.08
C THR A 182 -47.28 -13.35 -22.55
N ASN A 183 -47.60 -12.74 -23.71
CA ASN A 183 -48.55 -13.13 -24.79
C ASN A 183 -49.52 -12.01 -25.21
N LEU A 184 -49.15 -11.27 -26.27
CA LEU A 184 -49.88 -11.16 -27.54
C LEU A 184 -48.95 -10.51 -28.58
#